data_AF-A0A938KD05-F1
#
_entry.id   AF-A0A938KD05-F1
#
_cell.length_a   1.000
_cell.length_b   1.000
_cell.length_c   1.000
_cell.angle_alpha   90.00
_cell.angle_beta   90.00
_cell.angle_gamma   90.00
#
_symmetry.space_group_name_H-M   'P 1'
#
loop_
_entity.id
_entity.type
_entity.pdbx_description
1 polymer ?
#
loop_
_entity_poly.entity_id
_entity_poly.type
_entity_poly.pdbx_seq_one_letter_code
_entity_poly.pdbx_strand_id
1 'polypeptide(L)'
;MPCQLLLASHMKGKSPAGDAIEEYGAFLSRMRIMVNFCARTPSTRIITGRAWESIAARVLLLEEENEEIGHYFVPFVHYVPFQNVNQLDAYLRFFERHEAVRQRIVEEAFAWFQRRYSKERVWRNLLEAAFTGRVPRMTLSQPPQLCP
;
A
#
# COMPACT_ATOMS: atom_id res chain seq x y z
N MET A 1 -32.76 0.98 -17.89
CA MET A 1 -32.44 2.14 -17.04
C MET A 1 -31.36 2.95 -17.74
N PRO A 2 -31.64 4.19 -18.16
CA PRO A 2 -30.69 4.95 -18.98
C PRO A 2 -29.71 5.74 -18.11
N CYS A 3 -28.44 5.68 -18.49
CA CYS A 3 -27.42 6.68 -18.16
C CYS A 3 -27.89 8.05 -18.67
N GLN A 4 -28.05 9.03 -17.79
CA GLN A 4 -28.14 10.43 -18.16
C GLN A 4 -27.22 11.28 -17.31
N LEU A 5 -26.47 12.10 -18.04
CA LEU A 5 -25.64 13.24 -17.69
C LEU A 5 -25.95 13.90 -16.33
N LEU A 6 -24.89 14.24 -15.62
CA LEU A 6 -24.88 15.43 -14.76
C LEU A 6 -23.92 16.46 -15.37
N LEU A 7 -24.51 17.49 -15.95
CA LEU A 7 -23.81 18.69 -16.42
C LEU A 7 -23.71 19.71 -15.26
N ALA A 8 -22.46 20.10 -15.00
CA ALA A 8 -21.94 21.42 -14.63
C ALA A 8 -22.62 22.23 -13.49
N SER A 9 -21.83 22.63 -12.48
CA SER A 9 -21.32 24.02 -12.39
C SER A 9 -20.50 24.31 -11.11
N HIS A 10 -19.56 25.27 -11.26
CA HIS A 10 -18.80 26.07 -10.27
C HIS A 10 -17.34 25.72 -9.89
N MET A 11 -16.41 26.24 -10.72
CA MET A 11 -15.33 27.20 -10.37
C MET A 11 -14.30 26.85 -9.28
N LYS A 12 -13.23 26.17 -9.70
CA LYS A 12 -11.79 26.47 -9.51
C LYS A 12 -11.04 25.41 -10.33
N GLY A 13 -9.99 25.77 -11.07
CA GLY A 13 -9.33 24.88 -12.04
C GLY A 13 -8.98 23.49 -11.50
N LYS A 14 -9.92 22.55 -11.60
CA LYS A 14 -9.78 21.15 -11.25
C LYS A 14 -9.59 20.40 -12.56
N SER A 15 -8.46 19.70 -12.68
CA SER A 15 -8.25 18.79 -13.81
C SER A 15 -9.20 17.59 -13.62
N PRO A 16 -9.89 17.12 -14.67
CA PRO A 16 -10.71 15.91 -14.62
C PRO A 16 -9.94 14.69 -14.08
N ALA A 17 -8.62 14.66 -14.30
CA ALA A 17 -7.73 13.61 -13.78
C ALA A 17 -7.51 13.72 -12.27
N GLY A 18 -7.51 14.93 -11.70
CA GLY A 18 -7.35 15.15 -10.27
C GLY A 18 -8.58 14.67 -9.49
N ASP A 19 -9.77 14.99 -9.98
CA ASP A 19 -11.03 14.55 -9.37
C ASP A 19 -11.16 13.02 -9.41
N ALA A 20 -10.77 12.38 -10.51
CA ALA A 20 -10.76 10.92 -10.61
C ALA A 20 -9.81 10.24 -9.59
N ILE A 21 -8.66 10.86 -9.29
CA ILE A 21 -7.71 10.34 -8.29
C ILE A 21 -8.26 10.49 -6.86
N GLU A 22 -8.88 11.64 -6.56
CA GLU A 22 -9.52 11.87 -5.26
C GLU A 22 -10.67 10.87 -5.02
N GLU A 23 -11.50 10.64 -6.03
CA GLU A 23 -12.58 9.65 -5.98
C GLU A 23 -12.05 8.23 -5.81
N TYR A 24 -10.99 7.86 -6.53
CA TYR A 24 -10.34 6.56 -6.38
C TYR A 24 -9.78 6.37 -4.96
N GLY A 25 -9.10 7.38 -4.41
CA GLY A 25 -8.57 7.34 -3.05
C GLY A 25 -9.67 7.21 -2.00
N ALA A 26 -10.77 7.96 -2.16
CA ALA A 26 -11.95 7.86 -1.30
C ALA A 26 -12.56 6.45 -1.38
N PHE A 27 -12.69 5.88 -2.58
CA PHE A 27 -13.18 4.52 -2.78
C PHE A 27 -12.29 3.49 -2.08
N LEU A 28 -10.97 3.57 -2.25
CA LEU A 28 -10.03 2.67 -1.57
C LEU A 28 -10.15 2.75 -0.05
N SER A 29 -10.25 3.96 0.53
CA SER A 29 -10.32 4.16 1.99
C SER A 29 -11.53 3.52 2.66
N ARG A 30 -12.56 3.16 1.89
CA ARG A 30 -13.77 2.47 2.37
C ARG A 30 -13.58 0.96 2.47
N MET A 31 -12.52 0.41 1.86
CA MET A 31 -12.20 -1.01 1.95
C MET A 31 -11.59 -1.32 3.32
N ARG A 32 -11.85 -2.53 3.82
CA ARG A 32 -11.22 -3.04 5.05
C ARG A 32 -9.95 -3.82 4.76
N ILE A 33 -9.97 -4.56 3.65
CA ILE A 33 -8.92 -5.49 3.22
C ILE A 33 -8.73 -5.33 1.72
N MET A 34 -7.49 -5.29 1.27
CA MET A 34 -7.07 -5.37 -0.12
C MET A 34 -6.26 -6.64 -0.32
N VAL A 35 -6.67 -7.47 -1.28
CA VAL A 35 -5.92 -8.64 -1.71
C VAL A 35 -5.12 -8.26 -2.96
N ASN A 36 -3.82 -8.46 -2.94
CA ASN A 36 -2.93 -8.17 -4.05
C ASN A 36 -2.20 -9.43 -4.50
N PHE A 37 -2.31 -9.72 -5.81
CA PHE A 37 -1.58 -10.78 -6.48
C PHE A 37 -0.40 -10.16 -7.23
N CYS A 38 0.79 -10.71 -7.01
CA CYS A 38 2.06 -10.15 -7.45
C CYS A 38 2.70 -10.96 -8.58
N ALA A 39 2.28 -12.22 -8.78
CA ALA A 39 2.78 -13.09 -9.83
C ALA A 39 2.43 -12.56 -11.23
N ARG A 40 3.45 -12.51 -12.10
CA ARG A 40 3.31 -12.15 -13.53
C ARG A 40 3.61 -13.33 -14.45
N THR A 41 4.58 -14.14 -14.03
CA THR A 41 4.95 -15.41 -14.65
C THR A 41 5.18 -16.41 -13.50
N PRO A 42 5.35 -17.71 -13.78
CA PRO A 42 5.68 -18.68 -12.74
C PRO A 42 6.94 -18.33 -11.93
N SER A 43 7.88 -17.56 -12.50
CA SER A 43 9.17 -17.21 -11.89
C SER A 43 9.30 -15.74 -11.50
N THR A 44 8.35 -14.88 -11.87
CA THR A 44 8.49 -13.42 -11.69
C THR A 44 7.33 -12.87 -10.87
N ARG A 45 7.69 -12.19 -9.79
CA ARG A 45 6.80 -11.44 -8.91
C ARG A 45 7.22 -9.97 -8.93
N ILE A 46 6.27 -9.07 -8.72
CA ILE A 46 6.54 -7.63 -8.69
C ILE A 46 5.87 -6.97 -7.50
N ILE A 47 6.44 -5.87 -7.01
CA ILE A 47 5.70 -4.97 -6.11
C ILE A 47 4.80 -4.10 -6.98
N THR A 48 3.49 -4.18 -6.75
CA THR A 48 2.52 -3.38 -7.50
C THR A 48 2.27 -2.04 -6.78
N GLY A 49 1.73 -1.05 -7.51
CA GLY A 49 1.23 0.18 -6.89
C GLY A 49 0.15 -0.07 -5.82
N ARG A 50 -0.61 -1.18 -5.92
CA ARG A 50 -1.67 -1.53 -4.97
C ARG A 50 -1.15 -1.79 -3.56
N ALA A 51 0.04 -2.36 -3.44
CA ALA A 51 0.69 -2.55 -2.14
C ALA A 51 0.94 -1.20 -1.43
N TRP A 52 1.34 -0.18 -2.18
CA TRP A 52 1.55 1.16 -1.66
C TRP A 52 0.24 1.90 -1.40
N GLU A 53 -0.70 1.81 -2.34
CA GLU A 53 -2.02 2.45 -2.26
C GLU A 53 -2.83 1.94 -1.06
N SER A 54 -2.83 0.63 -0.80
CA SER A 54 -3.51 0.06 0.38
C SER A 54 -2.97 0.63 1.69
N ILE A 55 -1.66 0.66 1.84
CA ILE A 55 -1.00 1.20 3.04
C ILE A 55 -1.29 2.70 3.18
N ALA A 56 -1.18 3.47 2.10
CA ALA A 56 -1.49 4.89 2.10
C ALA A 56 -2.98 5.18 2.42
N ALA A 57 -3.88 4.31 1.96
CA ALA A 57 -5.32 4.39 2.21
C ALA A 57 -5.76 3.80 3.55
N ARG A 58 -4.82 3.30 4.37
CA ARG A 58 -5.10 2.61 5.66
C ARG A 58 -6.02 1.40 5.51
N VAL A 59 -5.75 0.58 4.50
CA VAL A 59 -6.44 -0.68 4.23
C VAL A 59 -5.48 -1.82 4.54
N LEU A 60 -5.95 -2.91 5.16
CA LEU A 60 -5.10 -4.07 5.39
C LEU A 60 -4.69 -4.69 4.05
N LEU A 61 -3.38 -4.84 3.84
CA LEU A 61 -2.83 -5.54 2.68
C LEU A 61 -2.65 -7.03 2.97
N LEU A 62 -3.36 -7.88 2.22
CA LEU A 62 -3.02 -9.29 2.04
C LEU A 62 -2.23 -9.41 0.72
N GLU A 63 -0.97 -9.81 0.80
CA GLU A 63 -0.05 -9.86 -0.35
C GLU A 63 0.27 -11.31 -0.68
N GLU A 64 0.15 -11.69 -1.95
CA GLU A 64 0.68 -12.97 -2.42
C GLU A 64 2.20 -13.01 -2.17
N GLU A 65 2.69 -14.12 -1.59
CA GLU A 65 4.08 -14.28 -1.16
C GLU A 65 5.08 -13.76 -2.19
N ASN A 66 5.86 -12.77 -1.77
CA ASN A 66 6.79 -12.02 -2.60
C ASN A 66 7.94 -11.51 -1.73
N GLU A 67 9.15 -11.96 -2.00
CA GLU A 67 10.33 -11.55 -1.23
C GLU A 67 10.62 -10.04 -1.39
N GLU A 68 10.26 -9.47 -2.54
CA GLU A 68 10.56 -8.07 -2.87
C GLU A 68 9.89 -7.08 -1.91
N ILE A 69 8.65 -7.34 -1.48
CA ILE A 69 7.94 -6.44 -0.57
C ILE A 69 8.61 -6.40 0.81
N GLY A 70 9.34 -7.45 1.19
CA GLY A 70 10.12 -7.56 2.42
C GLY A 70 11.22 -6.50 2.56
N HIS A 71 11.70 -5.94 1.44
CA HIS A 71 12.68 -4.84 1.45
C HIS A 71 12.10 -3.50 1.95
N TYR A 72 10.78 -3.37 1.94
CA TYR A 72 10.07 -2.12 2.26
C TYR A 72 9.18 -2.24 3.50
N PHE A 73 8.59 -3.42 3.69
CA PHE A 73 7.60 -3.68 4.71
C PHE A 73 7.89 -5.00 5.43
N VAL A 74 7.48 -5.12 6.68
CA VAL A 74 7.75 -6.30 7.51
C VAL A 74 6.50 -7.18 7.53
N PRO A 75 6.60 -8.48 7.17
CA PRO A 75 5.45 -9.38 7.17
C PRO A 75 4.85 -9.50 8.57
N PHE A 76 3.52 -9.61 8.63
CA PHE A 76 2.67 -9.62 9.83
C PHE A 76 2.74 -8.37 10.73
N VAL A 77 3.57 -7.38 10.38
CA VAL A 77 3.63 -6.07 11.06
C VAL A 77 3.01 -4.99 10.20
N HIS A 78 3.35 -4.95 8.91
CA HIS A 78 2.87 -3.93 7.97
C HIS A 78 1.90 -4.50 6.91
N TYR A 79 1.93 -5.81 6.65
CA TYR A 79 1.07 -6.51 5.71
C TYR A 79 0.99 -7.99 6.11
N VAL A 80 0.12 -8.77 5.47
CA VAL A 80 0.00 -10.22 5.74
C VAL A 80 0.29 -11.01 4.46
N PRO A 81 1.38 -11.79 4.40
CA PRO A 81 1.66 -12.63 3.24
C PRO A 81 0.72 -13.85 3.19
N PHE A 82 0.31 -14.26 2.00
CA PHE A 82 -0.36 -15.54 1.77
C PHE A 82 0.30 -16.29 0.60
N GLN A 83 0.40 -17.61 0.72
CA GLN A 83 1.06 -18.48 -0.27
C GLN A 83 0.07 -19.27 -1.12
N ASN A 84 -1.17 -19.40 -0.66
CA ASN A 84 -2.21 -20.18 -1.32
C ASN A 84 -3.61 -19.73 -0.88
N VAL A 85 -4.62 -20.26 -1.58
CA VAL A 85 -6.02 -19.92 -1.35
C VAL A 85 -6.53 -20.29 0.05
N ASN A 86 -6.00 -21.37 0.65
CA ASN A 86 -6.44 -21.80 1.98
C ASN A 86 -5.97 -20.82 3.06
N GLN A 87 -4.72 -20.35 2.95
CA GLN A 87 -4.22 -19.28 3.83
C GLN A 87 -5.02 -17.99 3.64
N LEU A 88 -5.30 -17.61 2.39
CA LEU A 88 -6.11 -16.44 2.08
C LEU A 88 -7.50 -16.52 2.73
N ASP A 89 -8.22 -17.63 2.57
CA ASP A 89 -9.54 -17.84 3.21
C ASP A 89 -9.44 -17.79 4.74
N ALA A 90 -8.44 -18.43 5.32
CA ALA A 90 -8.21 -18.39 6.76
C ALA A 90 -7.96 -16.96 7.28
N TYR A 91 -7.13 -16.17 6.60
CA TYR A 91 -6.86 -14.78 6.98
C TYR A 91 -8.09 -13.89 6.82
N LEU A 92 -8.85 -14.04 5.74
CA LEU A 92 -10.09 -13.29 5.55
C LEU A 92 -11.06 -13.55 6.71
N ARG A 93 -11.32 -14.82 7.05
CA ARG A 93 -12.18 -15.21 8.18
C ARG A 93 -11.63 -14.72 9.53
N PHE A 94 -10.31 -14.74 9.70
CA PHE A 94 -9.67 -14.23 10.91
C PHE A 94 -9.92 -12.73 11.08
N PHE A 95 -9.64 -11.93 10.05
CA PHE A 95 -9.78 -10.47 10.12
C PHE A 95 -11.23 -9.98 10.09
N GLU A 96 -12.17 -10.81 9.64
CA GLU A 96 -13.61 -10.57 9.85
C GLU A 96 -13.98 -10.50 11.34
N ARG A 97 -13.33 -11.31 12.17
CA ARG A 97 -13.64 -11.48 13.61
C ARG A 97 -12.70 -10.71 14.54
N HIS A 98 -11.52 -10.32 14.05
CA HIS A 98 -10.46 -9.72 14.87
C HIS A 98 -10.09 -8.31 14.40
N GLU A 99 -11.07 -7.40 14.49
CA GLU A 99 -10.95 -6.01 14.05
C GLU A 99 -9.74 -5.29 14.65
N ALA A 100 -9.53 -5.46 15.96
CA ALA A 100 -8.44 -4.78 16.67
C ALA A 100 -7.06 -5.19 16.13
N VAL A 101 -6.89 -6.46 15.74
CA VAL A 101 -5.64 -6.96 15.15
C VAL A 101 -5.44 -6.35 13.77
N ARG A 102 -6.50 -6.30 12.95
CA ARG A 102 -6.45 -5.64 11.64
C ARG A 102 -6.01 -4.18 11.77
N GLN A 103 -6.66 -3.46 12.68
CA GLN A 103 -6.43 -2.03 12.88
C GLN A 103 -5.00 -1.76 13.33
N ARG A 104 -4.45 -2.59 14.22
CA ARG A 104 -3.06 -2.49 14.64
C ARG A 104 -2.08 -2.61 13.47
N ILE A 105 -2.25 -3.62 12.61
CA ILE A 105 -1.37 -3.82 11.44
C ILE A 105 -1.44 -2.61 10.51
N VAL A 106 -2.65 -2.13 10.23
CA VAL A 106 -2.89 -0.96 9.37
C VAL A 106 -2.23 0.30 9.92
N GLU A 107 -2.35 0.56 11.22
CA GLU A 107 -1.77 1.73 11.88
C GLU A 107 -0.24 1.69 11.88
N GLU A 108 0.35 0.53 12.17
CA GLU A 108 1.80 0.34 12.10
C GLU A 108 2.32 0.52 10.66
N ALA A 109 1.65 -0.07 9.67
CA ALA A 109 1.99 0.09 8.26
C ALA A 109 1.94 1.55 7.83
N PHE A 110 0.85 2.26 8.15
CA PHE A 110 0.69 3.66 7.79
C PHE A 110 1.72 4.55 8.47
N ALA A 111 1.97 4.33 9.77
CA ALA A 111 2.96 5.10 10.51
C ALA A 111 4.38 4.86 9.96
N TRP A 112 4.71 3.62 9.60
CA TRP A 112 5.96 3.28 8.91
C TRP A 112 6.09 3.99 7.56
N PHE A 113 5.03 3.93 6.75
CA PHE A 113 4.96 4.58 5.46
C PHE A 113 5.16 6.10 5.57
N GLN A 114 4.46 6.78 6.47
CA GLN A 114 4.60 8.24 6.66
C GLN A 114 6.03 8.65 7.03
N ARG A 115 6.71 7.85 7.86
CA ARG A 115 8.09 8.13 8.29
C ARG A 115 9.13 7.96 7.18
N ARG A 116 8.90 7.05 6.22
CA ARG A 116 9.92 6.65 5.23
C ARG A 116 9.61 7.03 3.79
N TYR A 117 8.34 6.94 3.41
CA TYR A 117 7.89 6.95 2.02
C TYR A 117 6.83 8.04 1.76
N SER A 118 6.59 8.94 2.71
CA SER A 118 5.79 10.14 2.46
C SER A 118 6.39 10.95 1.31
N LYS A 119 5.53 11.60 0.53
CA LYS A 119 5.95 12.43 -0.61
C LYS A 119 6.99 13.46 -0.19
N GLU A 120 6.84 14.07 0.98
CA GLU A 120 7.77 15.05 1.55
C GLU A 120 9.15 14.43 1.78
N ARG A 121 9.21 13.18 2.28
CA ARG A 121 10.46 12.48 2.54
C ARG A 121 11.14 12.05 1.24
N VAL A 122 10.37 11.50 0.30
CA VAL A 122 10.88 11.07 -1.01
C VAL A 122 11.47 12.26 -1.77
N TRP A 123 10.72 13.36 -1.91
CA TRP A 123 11.20 14.54 -2.63
C TRP A 123 12.38 15.20 -1.94
N ARG A 124 12.37 15.30 -0.61
CA ARG A 124 13.52 15.82 0.15
C ARG A 124 14.78 15.01 -0.14
N ASN A 125 14.70 13.68 0.00
CA ASN A 125 15.82 12.78 -0.25
C ASN A 125 16.32 12.90 -1.70
N LEU A 126 15.40 12.95 -2.68
CA LEU A 126 15.75 13.08 -4.10
C LEU A 126 16.47 14.41 -4.38
N LEU A 127 15.94 15.53 -3.87
CA LEU A 127 16.54 16.84 -4.05
C LEU A 127 17.91 16.93 -3.36
N GLU A 128 18.02 16.43 -2.13
CA GLU A 128 19.31 16.32 -1.43
C GLU A 128 20.32 15.50 -2.24
N ALA A 129 19.89 14.38 -2.84
CA ALA A 129 20.74 13.57 -3.69
C ALA A 129 21.22 14.35 -4.93
N ALA A 130 20.29 15.02 -5.60
CA ALA A 130 20.56 15.78 -6.82
C ALA A 130 21.54 16.95 -6.56
N PHE A 131 21.42 17.62 -5.41
CA PHE A 131 22.27 18.78 -5.10
C PHE A 131 23.61 18.42 -4.44
N THR A 132 23.69 17.32 -3.70
CA THR A 132 24.91 16.94 -2.98
C THR A 132 25.73 15.86 -3.68
N GLY A 133 25.17 15.21 -4.71
CA GLY A 133 25.75 14.02 -5.35
C GLY A 133 25.80 12.79 -4.43
N ARG A 134 25.28 12.88 -3.20
CA ARG A 134 25.23 11.77 -2.25
C ARG A 134 23.87 11.10 -2.35
N VAL A 135 23.84 9.84 -2.75
CA VAL A 135 22.60 9.05 -2.66
C VAL A 135 22.27 8.87 -1.18
N PRO A 136 21.12 9.36 -0.69
CA PRO A 136 20.69 9.13 0.67
C PRO A 136 20.64 7.62 0.90
N ARG A 137 21.22 7.13 2.00
CA ARG A 137 20.90 5.78 2.47
C ARG A 137 19.42 5.79 2.86
N MET A 138 18.56 5.47 1.91
CA MET A 138 17.28 4.87 2.25
C MET A 138 17.65 3.57 2.94
N THR A 139 17.52 3.53 4.26
CA THR A 139 17.59 2.28 5.00
C THR A 139 16.43 1.45 4.48
N LEU A 140 16.69 0.63 3.46
CA LEU A 140 15.92 -0.59 3.23
C LEU A 140 15.82 -1.25 4.60
N SER A 141 14.60 -1.56 5.04
CA SER A 141 14.47 -2.38 6.24
C SER A 141 15.34 -3.61 5.99
N GLN A 142 16.37 -3.80 6.83
CA GLN A 142 16.90 -5.14 6.93
C GLN A 142 15.70 -6.01 7.28
N PRO A 143 15.45 -7.11 6.56
CA PRO A 143 14.43 -8.05 7.01
C PRO A 143 14.72 -8.34 8.48
N PRO A 144 13.70 -8.39 9.36
CA PRO A 144 13.95 -8.79 10.73
C PRO A 144 14.74 -10.08 10.68
N GLN A 145 15.89 -10.12 11.38
CA GLN A 145 16.61 -11.37 11.54
C GLN A 145 15.61 -12.31 12.22
N LEU A 146 15.13 -13.30 11.47
CA LEU A 146 14.42 -14.43 12.06
C LEU A 146 15.41 -14.99 13.07
N CYS A 147 15.07 -14.90 14.37
CA CYS A 147 15.85 -15.57 15.40
C CYS A 147 16.03 -17.04 14.97
N PRO A 148 17.24 -17.61 15.12
CA PRO A 148 17.51 -18.99 14.78
C PRO A 148 16.64 -19.97 15.59
#